data_AF-A0A836TYP5-F1
#
_entry.id   AF-A0A836TYP5-F1
#
_cell.length_a   1.000
_cell.length_b   1.000
_cell.length_c   1.000
_cell.angle_alpha   90.00
_cell.angle_beta   90.00
_cell.angle_gamma   90.00
#
_symmetry.space_group_name_H-M   'P 1'
#
loop_
_entity.id
_entity.type
_entity.pdbx_description
1 polymer ?
#
loop_
_entity_poly.entity_id
_entity_poly.type
_entity_poly.pdbx_seq_one_letter_code
_entity_poly.pdbx_strand_id
1 'polypeptide(L)'
;GLSEGQAESKAESQQLFQKLEALFNSLADPISQLDDELETSIAELSLVIARQLVRREIKSEPGEIVAVVRDAVRALPISTRNPIIHLHPEDIQLVRNALSLGDDEKSYRLEEDLL
;
A
#
# COMPACT_ATOMS: atom_id res chain seq x y z
N GLY A 1 -45.90 -31.01 35.81
CA GLY A 1 -47.06 -30.10 35.89
C GLY A 1 -46.63 -28.66 35.70
N LEU A 2 -46.80 -27.80 36.72
CA LEU A 2 -46.46 -26.37 36.65
C LEU A 2 -44.95 -26.08 36.60
N SER A 3 -44.13 -26.85 37.31
CA SER A 3 -42.67 -26.70 37.34
C SER A 3 -42.00 -27.13 36.03
N GLU A 4 -42.48 -28.21 35.40
CA GLU A 4 -42.03 -28.64 34.06
C GLU A 4 -42.36 -27.58 33.00
N GLY A 5 -43.59 -27.05 32.98
CA GLY A 5 -43.97 -26.01 32.02
C GLY A 5 -43.17 -24.71 32.18
N GLN A 6 -42.77 -24.36 33.41
CA GLN A 6 -41.88 -23.21 33.65
C GLN A 6 -40.44 -23.46 33.19
N ALA A 7 -39.93 -24.68 33.39
CA ALA A 7 -38.58 -25.06 32.95
C ALA A 7 -38.50 -25.11 31.41
N GLU A 8 -39.53 -25.66 30.76
CA GLU A 8 -39.64 -25.76 29.30
C GLU A 8 -39.76 -24.37 28.66
N SER A 9 -40.60 -23.49 29.21
CA SER A 9 -40.73 -22.10 28.74
C SER A 9 -39.44 -21.28 28.90
N LYS A 10 -38.69 -21.51 29.99
CA LYS A 10 -37.36 -20.91 30.15
C LYS A 10 -36.38 -21.43 29.11
N ALA A 11 -36.36 -22.74 28.86
CA ALA A 11 -35.46 -23.34 27.89
C ALA A 11 -35.73 -22.83 26.46
N GLU A 12 -37.01 -22.73 26.06
CA GLU A 12 -37.39 -22.15 24.76
C GLU A 12 -36.98 -20.68 24.64
N SER A 13 -37.23 -19.87 25.68
CA SER A 13 -36.84 -18.46 25.70
C SER A 13 -35.32 -18.30 25.57
N GLN A 14 -34.56 -19.18 26.23
CA GLN A 14 -33.11 -19.14 26.22
C GLN A 14 -32.52 -19.60 24.88
N GLN A 15 -33.15 -20.59 24.23
CA GLN A 15 -32.82 -20.97 22.85
C GLN A 15 -33.13 -19.85 21.85
N LEU A 16 -34.25 -19.14 22.02
CA LEU A 16 -34.58 -18.01 21.17
C LEU A 16 -33.56 -16.87 21.32
N PHE A 17 -33.13 -16.60 22.56
CA PHE A 17 -32.12 -15.59 22.85
C PHE A 17 -30.76 -15.93 22.20
N GLN A 18 -30.32 -17.18 22.29
CA GLN A 18 -29.08 -17.64 21.65
C GLN A 18 -29.14 -17.53 20.12
N LYS A 19 -30.28 -17.84 19.52
CA LYS A 19 -30.47 -17.66 18.06
C LYS A 19 -30.40 -16.19 17.67
N LEU A 20 -31.00 -15.31 18.46
CA LEU A 20 -30.99 -13.87 18.20
C LEU A 20 -29.57 -13.28 18.36
N GLU A 21 -28.83 -13.69 19.38
CA GLU A 21 -27.43 -13.33 19.61
C GLU A 21 -26.53 -13.80 18.46
N ALA A 22 -26.72 -15.04 17.98
CA ALA A 22 -25.99 -15.56 16.83
C ALA A 22 -26.27 -14.75 15.54
N LEU A 23 -27.53 -14.34 15.31
CA LEU A 23 -27.87 -13.48 14.18
C LEU A 23 -27.21 -12.10 14.28
N PHE A 24 -27.26 -11.47 15.45
CA PHE A 24 -26.61 -10.17 15.67
C PHE A 24 -25.09 -10.24 15.47
N ASN A 25 -24.45 -11.29 15.98
CA ASN A 25 -23.02 -11.50 15.77
C ASN A 25 -22.69 -11.72 14.28
N SER A 26 -23.54 -12.47 13.54
CA SER A 26 -23.36 -12.66 12.09
C SER A 26 -23.52 -11.38 11.25
N LEU A 27 -24.12 -10.33 11.82
CA LEU A 27 -24.29 -9.02 11.20
C LEU A 27 -23.19 -8.02 11.59
N ALA A 28 -22.57 -8.19 12.75
CA ALA A 28 -21.52 -7.29 13.24
C ALA A 28 -20.17 -7.52 12.56
N ASP A 29 -19.77 -8.78 12.37
CA ASP A 29 -18.52 -9.15 11.71
C ASP A 29 -18.35 -8.59 10.28
N PRO A 30 -19.35 -8.65 9.37
CA PRO A 30 -19.19 -8.11 8.01
C PRO A 30 -19.09 -6.58 7.97
N ILE A 31 -19.61 -5.86 8.98
CA ILE A 31 -19.48 -4.39 9.04
C ILE A 31 -18.03 -4.01 9.37
N SER A 32 -17.40 -4.72 10.31
CA SER A 32 -15.98 -4.48 10.64
C SER A 32 -15.07 -4.77 9.45
N GLN A 33 -15.34 -5.83 8.69
CA GLN A 33 -14.55 -6.17 7.49
C GLN A 33 -14.67 -5.10 6.40
N LEU A 34 -15.86 -4.51 6.24
CA LEU A 34 -16.10 -3.43 5.28
C LEU A 34 -15.30 -2.16 5.65
N ASP A 35 -15.18 -1.84 6.94
CA ASP A 35 -14.39 -0.70 7.40
C ASP A 35 -12.89 -0.87 7.08
N ASP A 36 -12.33 -2.06 7.30
CA ASP A 36 -10.91 -2.36 7.00
C ASP A 36 -10.61 -2.29 5.48
N GLU A 37 -11.52 -2.80 4.65
CA GLU A 37 -11.43 -2.72 3.19
C GLU A 37 -11.52 -1.27 2.69
N LEU A 38 -12.38 -0.46 3.33
CA LEU A 38 -12.54 0.96 3.02
C LEU A 38 -11.26 1.75 3.37
N GLU A 39 -10.69 1.51 4.55
CA GLU A 39 -9.44 2.16 4.98
C GLU A 39 -8.31 1.88 3.98
N THR A 40 -8.16 0.61 3.61
CA THR A 40 -7.17 0.17 2.62
C THR A 40 -7.39 0.85 1.27
N SER A 41 -8.63 0.88 0.79
CA SER A 41 -8.99 1.50 -0.50
C SER A 41 -8.70 3.00 -0.52
N ILE A 42 -8.93 3.70 0.59
CA ILE A 42 -8.63 5.14 0.71
C ILE A 42 -7.11 5.38 0.72
N ALA A 43 -6.33 4.54 1.41
CA ALA A 43 -4.88 4.63 1.42
C ALA A 43 -4.30 4.38 0.02
N GLU A 44 -4.78 3.35 -0.68
CA GLU A 44 -4.38 3.04 -2.06
C GLU A 44 -4.71 4.19 -3.02
N LEU A 45 -5.92 4.73 -2.94
CA LEU A 45 -6.34 5.87 -3.76
C LEU A 45 -5.45 7.10 -3.50
N SER A 46 -5.19 7.40 -2.23
CA SER A 46 -4.32 8.52 -1.83
C SER A 46 -2.91 8.33 -2.40
N LEU A 47 -2.40 7.10 -2.37
CA LEU A 47 -1.08 6.76 -2.91
C LEU A 47 -1.05 6.87 -4.45
N VAL A 48 -2.12 6.47 -5.15
CA VAL A 48 -2.24 6.66 -6.60
C VAL A 48 -2.25 8.15 -6.96
N ILE A 49 -3.00 8.97 -6.22
CA ILE A 49 -3.04 10.43 -6.43
C ILE A 49 -1.66 11.03 -6.16
N ALA A 50 -1.01 10.68 -5.05
CA ALA A 50 0.32 11.16 -4.71
C ALA A 50 1.34 10.80 -5.80
N ARG A 51 1.32 9.56 -6.31
CA ARG A 51 2.17 9.15 -7.45
C ARG A 51 1.90 9.97 -8.70
N GLN A 52 0.64 10.23 -9.04
CA GLN A 52 0.32 11.05 -10.21
C GLN A 52 0.80 12.51 -10.03
N LEU A 53 0.65 13.07 -8.84
CA LEU A 53 1.12 14.42 -8.54
C LEU A 53 2.64 14.50 -8.60
N VAL A 54 3.36 13.54 -7.98
CA VAL A 54 4.82 13.46 -8.05
C VAL A 54 5.28 13.30 -9.50
N ARG A 55 4.66 12.41 -10.28
CA ARG A 55 4.97 12.26 -11.72
C ARG A 55 4.74 13.56 -12.49
N ARG A 56 3.62 14.25 -12.25
CA ARG A 56 3.31 15.53 -12.89
C ARG A 56 4.34 16.60 -12.53
N GLU A 57 4.74 16.67 -11.26
CA GLU A 57 5.71 17.65 -10.78
C GLU A 57 7.10 17.38 -11.39
N ILE A 58 7.52 16.12 -11.43
CA ILE A 58 8.75 15.69 -12.12
C ILE A 58 8.69 16.02 -13.62
N LYS A 59 7.55 15.84 -14.29
CA LYS A 59 7.39 16.26 -15.70
C LYS A 59 7.51 17.78 -15.89
N SER A 60 7.09 18.57 -14.90
CA SER A 60 7.18 20.03 -14.93
C SER A 60 8.62 20.50 -14.72
N GLU A 61 9.35 19.85 -13.81
CA GLU A 61 10.75 20.16 -13.52
C GLU A 61 11.59 18.87 -13.48
N PRO A 62 12.00 18.37 -14.66
CA PRO A 62 12.66 17.06 -14.76
C PRO A 62 13.94 16.98 -13.93
N GLY A 63 14.62 18.11 -13.67
CA GLY A 63 15.86 18.14 -12.89
C GLY A 63 15.76 17.54 -11.47
N GLU A 64 14.58 17.53 -10.86
CA GLU A 64 14.38 17.02 -9.50
C GLU A 64 14.61 15.50 -9.38
N ILE A 65 14.26 14.70 -10.40
CA ILE A 65 14.50 13.24 -10.36
C ILE A 65 15.99 12.91 -10.32
N VAL A 66 16.84 13.76 -10.90
CA VAL A 66 18.30 13.60 -10.88
C VAL A 66 18.85 13.75 -9.46
N ALA A 67 18.33 14.71 -8.69
CA ALA A 67 18.74 14.92 -7.30
C ALA A 67 18.35 13.71 -6.44
N VAL A 68 17.12 13.24 -6.56
CA VAL A 68 16.61 12.06 -5.85
C VAL A 68 17.44 10.81 -6.17
N VAL A 69 17.73 10.54 -7.45
CA VAL A 69 18.54 9.38 -7.84
C VAL A 69 19.98 9.50 -7.30
N ARG A 70 20.58 10.70 -7.34
CA ARG A 70 21.93 10.92 -6.80
C ARG A 70 22.01 10.65 -5.31
N ASP A 71 21.01 11.10 -4.56
CA ASP A 71 20.94 10.86 -3.12
C ASP A 71 20.68 9.38 -2.79
N ALA A 72 19.82 8.71 -3.57
CA ALA A 72 19.61 7.27 -3.45
C ALA A 72 20.90 6.47 -3.70
N VAL A 73 21.66 6.81 -4.75
CA VAL A 73 22.96 6.17 -5.05
C VAL A 73 23.96 6.40 -3.92
N ARG A 74 24.03 7.62 -3.36
CA ARG A 74 24.93 7.94 -2.23
C ARG A 74 24.56 7.24 -0.93
N ALA A 75 23.27 6.94 -0.72
CA ALA A 75 22.80 6.22 0.45
C ALA A 75 23.13 4.72 0.41
N LEU A 76 23.56 4.18 -0.73
CA LEU A 76 23.90 2.76 -0.85
C LEU A 76 25.17 2.42 -0.09
N PRO A 77 25.19 1.33 0.70
CA PRO A 77 26.40 0.82 1.31
C PRO A 77 27.48 0.56 0.26
N ILE A 78 28.74 0.90 0.56
CA ILE A 78 29.91 0.68 -0.31
C ILE A 78 30.05 -0.81 -0.71
N SER A 79 29.51 -1.73 0.10
CA SER A 79 29.47 -3.17 -0.18
C SER A 79 28.51 -3.56 -1.32
N THR A 80 27.59 -2.68 -1.72
CA THR A 80 26.59 -2.95 -2.76
C THR A 80 27.26 -2.88 -4.13
N ARG A 81 27.59 -4.04 -4.68
CA ARG A 81 28.18 -4.13 -6.02
C ARG A 81 27.10 -4.06 -7.09
N ASN A 82 27.16 -3.03 -7.93
CA ASN A 82 26.34 -2.88 -9.13
C ASN A 82 24.81 -2.90 -8.91
N PRO A 83 24.25 -2.08 -8.01
CA PRO A 83 22.81 -1.86 -7.84
C PRO A 83 22.08 -1.62 -9.17
N ILE A 84 20.89 -2.19 -9.30
CA ILE A 84 19.94 -1.89 -10.38
C ILE A 84 18.99 -0.81 -9.88
N ILE A 85 18.87 0.27 -10.64
CA ILE A 85 17.96 1.38 -10.38
C ILE A 85 16.87 1.30 -11.45
N HIS A 86 15.66 1.01 -11.01
CA HIS A 86 14.48 0.98 -11.84
C HIS A 86 13.91 2.39 -11.96
N LEU A 87 13.72 2.86 -13.19
CA LEU A 87 13.18 4.19 -13.48
C LEU A 87 12.15 4.10 -14.59
N HIS A 88 11.22 5.05 -14.60
CA HIS A 88 10.29 5.20 -15.71
C HIS A 88 11.05 5.53 -17.01
N PRO A 89 10.63 5.02 -18.19
CA PRO A 89 11.35 5.22 -19.45
C PRO A 89 11.59 6.68 -19.80
N GLU A 90 10.66 7.57 -19.44
CA GLU A 90 10.77 9.01 -19.68
C GLU A 90 11.92 9.67 -18.86
N ASP A 91 12.29 9.08 -17.72
CA ASP A 91 13.26 9.65 -16.79
C ASP A 91 14.68 9.09 -17.01
N ILE A 92 14.81 7.91 -17.63
CA ILE A 92 16.11 7.24 -17.84
C ILE A 92 17.09 8.13 -18.59
N GLN A 93 16.65 8.76 -19.68
CA GLN A 93 17.57 9.54 -20.51
C GLN A 93 18.09 10.77 -19.77
N LEU A 94 17.23 11.40 -18.97
CA LEU A 94 17.60 12.56 -18.17
C LEU A 94 18.62 12.19 -17.09
N VAL A 95 18.35 11.12 -16.34
CA VAL A 95 19.22 10.61 -15.28
C VAL A 95 20.55 10.15 -15.86
N ARG A 96 20.53 9.42 -16.98
CA ARG A 96 21.75 8.99 -17.69
C ARG A 96 22.61 10.19 -18.07
N ASN A 97 22.02 11.19 -18.73
CA ASN A 97 22.76 12.38 -19.14
C ASN A 97 23.35 13.11 -17.92
N ALA A 98 22.59 13.30 -16.84
CA ALA A 98 23.03 14.08 -15.70
C ALA A 98 24.05 13.36 -14.80
N LEU A 99 24.01 12.02 -14.75
CA LEU A 99 24.97 11.24 -13.97
C LEU A 99 26.24 10.88 -14.76
N SER A 100 26.19 10.79 -16.09
CA SER A 100 27.38 10.65 -16.94
C SER A 100 28.33 11.86 -16.86
N LEU A 101 27.86 13.01 -16.36
CA LEU A 101 28.71 14.18 -16.08
C LEU A 101 29.44 14.11 -14.72
N GLY A 102 29.14 13.12 -13.88
CA GLY A 102 29.83 12.86 -12.60
C GLY A 102 30.75 11.65 -12.72
N ASP A 103 31.96 11.77 -12.16
CA ASP A 103 33.12 10.86 -12.28
C ASP A 103 32.95 9.42 -11.72
N ASP A 104 31.71 8.96 -11.51
CA ASP A 104 31.36 7.62 -11.01
C ASP A 104 30.85 6.73 -12.16
N GLU A 105 31.68 6.51 -13.18
CA GLU A 105 31.23 5.92 -14.44
C GLU A 105 30.73 4.46 -14.34
N LYS A 106 30.93 3.70 -13.24
CA LYS A 106 30.67 2.23 -13.25
C LYS A 106 30.25 1.61 -11.91
N SER A 107 29.25 2.15 -11.21
CA SER A 107 28.74 1.50 -9.98
C SER A 107 27.26 1.08 -10.03
N TYR A 108 26.48 1.40 -11.06
CA TYR A 108 25.04 1.07 -11.09
C TYR A 108 24.52 0.80 -12.50
N ARG A 109 23.42 0.06 -12.60
CA ARG A 109 22.68 -0.20 -13.85
C ARG A 109 21.32 0.48 -13.78
N LEU A 110 20.92 1.11 -14.89
CA LEU A 110 19.58 1.68 -15.03
C LEU A 110 18.72 0.71 -15.86
N GLU A 111 17.54 0.35 -15.35
CA GLU A 111 16.56 -0.49 -16.04
C GLU A 111 15.19 0.22 -16.13
N GLU A 112 14.48 0.00 -17.24
CA GLU A 112 13.13 0.52 -17.46
C GLU A 112 12.12 -0.19 -16.58
N ASP A 113 11.27 0.59 -15.94
CA ASP A 113 10.10 0.11 -15.19
C ASP A 113 8.83 0.83 -15.67
N LEU A 114 7.85 0.02 -16.09
CA LEU A 114 6.58 0.47 -16.65
C LEU A 114 5.45 0.49 -15.61
N LEU A 115 5.73 0.12 -14.36
CA LEU A 115 4.77 0.11 -13.25
C LEU A 115 4.32 1.53 -12.85
#